data_AF-A0A7W1N6A3-F1
#
_entry.id   AF-A0A7W1N6A3-F1
#
_cell.length_a   1.000
_cell.length_b   1.000
_cell.length_c   1.000
_cell.angle_alpha   90.00
_cell.angle_beta   90.00
_cell.angle_gamma   90.00
#
_symmetry.space_group_name_H-M   'P 1'
#
loop_
_entity.id
_entity.type
_entity.pdbx_description
1 polymer ?
#
loop_
_entity_poly.entity_id
_entity_poly.type
_entity_poly.pdbx_seq_one_letter_code
_entity_poly.pdbx_strand_id
1 'polypeptide(L)'
;MSETPVSPERPLREVRIGSSTNGLAPVSVAERSLAAGAWQWAGLVAVAVAAVLADQVTKHIVTRTLSLDESVHVAGPLSIHHVQNSGIAFGLF
;
A
#
# COMPACT_ATOMS: atom_id res chain seq x y z
N MET A 1 5.32 82.08 -5.87
CA MET A 1 4.39 81.47 -6.84
C MET A 1 5.18 80.40 -7.57
N SER A 2 5.55 79.32 -6.88
CA SER A 2 4.71 78.16 -6.50
C SER A 2 4.46 77.26 -7.70
N GLU A 3 5.12 76.10 -7.73
CA GLU A 3 4.47 74.81 -7.96
C GLU A 3 5.45 73.68 -7.60
N THR A 4 5.14 73.01 -6.49
CA THR A 4 5.82 71.81 -6.02
C THR A 4 5.25 70.62 -6.80
N PRO A 5 6.05 69.75 -7.45
CA PRO A 5 5.51 68.55 -8.05
C PRO A 5 5.17 67.53 -6.96
N VAL A 6 3.89 67.29 -6.75
CA VAL A 6 3.39 66.14 -5.98
C VAL A 6 3.66 64.87 -6.80
N SER A 7 4.68 64.11 -6.40
CA SER A 7 4.84 62.73 -6.86
C SER A 7 3.66 61.89 -6.36
N PRO A 8 3.03 61.05 -7.20
CA PRO A 8 2.04 60.11 -6.70
C PRO A 8 2.77 59.05 -5.87
N GLU A 9 2.59 59.07 -4.55
CA GLU A 9 2.99 57.96 -3.69
C GLU A 9 2.29 56.71 -4.20
N ARG A 10 3.08 55.79 -4.76
CA ARG A 10 2.66 54.44 -5.12
C ARG A 10 2.09 53.82 -3.85
N PRO A 11 0.85 53.31 -3.82
CA PRO A 11 0.29 52.74 -2.60
C PRO A 11 1.24 51.65 -2.11
N LEU A 12 1.87 51.89 -0.95
CA LEU A 12 2.72 50.93 -0.29
C LEU A 12 1.85 49.71 -0.04
N ARG A 13 2.12 48.65 -0.79
CA ARG A 13 1.43 47.37 -0.66
C ARG A 13 1.62 46.94 0.80
N GLU A 14 0.55 47.03 1.58
CA GLU A 14 0.55 46.62 2.98
C GLU A 14 0.86 45.12 3.02
N VAL A 15 2.14 44.79 3.23
CA VAL A 15 2.59 43.42 3.39
C VAL A 15 2.21 42.99 4.79
N ARG A 16 1.06 42.33 4.91
CA ARG A 16 0.71 41.60 6.12
C ARG A 16 1.60 40.36 6.21
N ILE A 17 2.69 40.48 6.97
CA ILE A 17 3.58 39.36 7.30
C ILE A 17 2.74 38.36 8.12
N GLY A 18 2.34 37.25 7.49
CA GLY A 18 1.56 36.20 8.15
C GLY A 18 0.53 35.43 7.30
N SER A 19 0.35 35.71 6.01
CA SER A 19 -0.59 34.93 5.17
C SER A 19 -0.30 35.08 3.67
N SER A 20 0.90 34.68 3.26
CA SER A 20 1.16 34.38 1.85
C SER A 20 1.86 33.03 1.78
N THR A 21 1.13 31.99 2.22
CA THR A 21 1.39 30.64 1.71
C THR A 21 1.20 30.72 0.20
N ASN A 22 2.31 30.76 -0.53
CA ASN A 22 2.29 30.66 -1.97
C ASN A 22 1.82 29.25 -2.34
N GLY A 23 0.50 29.06 -2.47
CA GLY A 23 -0.12 27.79 -2.89
C GLY A 23 0.19 27.39 -4.34
N LEU A 24 0.93 28.23 -5.09
CA LEU A 24 1.42 27.93 -6.44
C LEU A 24 2.85 27.37 -6.43
N ALA A 25 3.58 27.44 -5.32
CA ALA A 25 4.83 26.72 -5.18
C ALA A 25 4.48 25.27 -4.82
N PRO A 26 4.65 24.29 -5.71
CA PRO A 26 4.47 22.90 -5.34
C PRO A 26 5.41 22.62 -4.17
N VAL A 27 4.87 22.13 -3.07
CA VAL A 27 5.68 21.60 -1.98
C VAL A 27 6.54 20.50 -2.62
N SER A 28 7.87 20.66 -2.59
CA SER A 28 8.87 19.75 -3.21
C SER A 28 8.71 18.26 -2.79
N VAL A 29 7.82 17.98 -1.82
CA VAL A 29 7.24 16.66 -1.54
C VAL A 29 6.62 15.97 -2.76
N ALA A 30 6.09 16.71 -3.74
CA ALA A 30 5.50 16.13 -4.94
C ALA A 30 6.53 15.51 -5.92
N GLU A 31 7.84 15.71 -5.72
CA GLU A 31 8.87 15.24 -6.65
C GLU A 31 9.55 13.93 -6.24
N ARG A 32 9.41 13.49 -4.98
CA ARG A 32 9.96 12.19 -4.56
C ARG A 32 9.00 11.08 -4.98
N SER A 33 9.45 10.24 -5.92
CA SER A 33 8.72 9.04 -6.31
C SER A 33 8.43 8.17 -5.09
N LEU A 34 7.14 7.89 -4.87
CA LEU A 34 6.65 6.94 -3.87
C LEU A 34 6.57 5.51 -4.43
N ALA A 35 7.01 5.31 -5.68
CA ALA A 35 6.98 4.00 -6.30
C ALA A 35 7.96 3.06 -5.61
N ALA A 36 7.54 1.80 -5.45
CA ALA A 36 8.44 0.76 -4.99
C ALA A 36 9.61 0.59 -5.98
N GLY A 37 10.83 0.63 -5.47
CA GLY A 37 12.04 0.36 -6.23
C GLY A 37 12.14 -1.11 -6.63
N ALA A 38 13.03 -1.42 -7.58
CA ALA A 38 13.21 -2.78 -8.11
C ALA A 38 13.46 -3.84 -7.02
N TRP A 39 14.23 -3.50 -5.98
CA TRP A 39 14.49 -4.40 -4.85
C TRP A 39 13.28 -4.64 -3.96
N GLN A 40 12.40 -3.64 -3.80
CA GLN A 40 11.16 -3.81 -3.05
C GLN A 40 10.20 -4.74 -3.80
N TRP A 41 10.12 -4.59 -5.13
CA TRP A 41 9.38 -5.52 -5.98
C TRP A 41 9.98 -6.93 -5.95
N ALA A 42 11.30 -7.06 -6.04
CA ALA A 42 11.97 -8.35 -5.97
C ALA A 42 11.70 -9.04 -4.62
N GLY A 43 11.76 -8.30 -3.51
CA GLY A 43 11.39 -8.81 -2.19
C GLY A 43 9.94 -9.27 -2.13
N LEU A 44 8.99 -8.50 -2.68
CA LEU A 44 7.59 -8.88 -2.72
C LEU A 44 7.36 -10.15 -3.54
N VAL A 45 7.99 -10.27 -4.71
CA VAL A 45 7.93 -11.47 -5.54
C VAL A 45 8.50 -12.67 -4.79
N ALA A 46 9.63 -12.52 -4.10
CA ALA A 46 10.23 -13.60 -3.33
C ALA A 46 9.28 -14.10 -2.22
N VAL A 47 8.63 -13.20 -1.49
CA VAL A 47 7.63 -13.56 -0.47
C VAL A 47 6.43 -14.27 -1.10
N ALA A 48 5.89 -13.74 -2.21
CA ALA A 48 4.76 -14.34 -2.90
C ALA A 48 5.08 -15.76 -3.40
N VAL A 49 6.26 -15.96 -4.00
CA VAL A 49 6.74 -17.27 -4.45
C VAL A 49 6.88 -18.22 -3.27
N ALA A 50 7.50 -17.78 -2.17
CA ALA A 50 7.65 -18.61 -0.97
C ALA A 50 6.29 -19.06 -0.41
N ALA A 51 5.31 -18.15 -0.35
CA ALA A 51 3.96 -18.45 0.10
C ALA A 51 3.25 -19.49 -0.80
N VAL A 52 3.31 -19.30 -2.13
CA VAL A 52 2.72 -20.23 -3.10
C VAL A 52 3.37 -21.61 -2.99
N LEU A 53 4.70 -21.67 -2.89
CA LEU A 53 5.41 -22.95 -2.76
C LEU A 53 5.04 -23.66 -1.47
N ALA A 54 5.02 -22.96 -0.33
CA ALA A 54 4.65 -23.54 0.95
C ALA A 54 3.21 -24.08 0.93
N ASP A 55 2.26 -23.32 0.37
CA ASP A 55 0.86 -23.73 0.23
C ASP A 55 0.72 -24.98 -0.65
N GLN A 56 1.33 -24.98 -1.83
CA GLN A 56 1.23 -26.10 -2.77
C GLN A 56 1.91 -27.36 -2.25
N VAL A 57 3.07 -27.25 -1.61
CA VAL A 57 3.74 -28.40 -0.97
C VAL A 57 2.86 -28.97 0.14
N THR A 58 2.28 -28.11 0.99
CA THR A 58 1.39 -28.56 2.08
C THR A 58 0.18 -29.30 1.52
N LYS A 59 -0.51 -28.73 0.53
CA LYS A 59 -1.64 -29.39 -0.15
C LYS A 59 -1.24 -30.73 -0.76
N HIS A 60 -0.06 -30.80 -1.38
CA HIS A 60 0.43 -32.03 -1.98
C HIS A 60 0.65 -33.13 -0.93
N ILE A 61 1.26 -32.79 0.21
CA ILE A 61 1.48 -33.73 1.31
C ILE A 61 0.13 -34.22 1.86
N VAL A 62 -0.80 -33.29 2.14
CA VAL A 62 -2.13 -33.60 2.68
C VAL A 62 -2.90 -34.53 1.75
N THR A 63 -3.02 -34.17 0.47
CA THR A 63 -3.79 -34.95 -0.53
C THR A 63 -3.20 -36.34 -0.82
N ARG A 64 -1.91 -36.55 -0.59
CA ARG A 64 -1.26 -37.87 -0.74
C ARG A 64 -1.31 -38.73 0.51
N THR A 65 -1.38 -38.12 1.68
CA THR A 65 -1.23 -38.82 2.96
C THR A 65 -2.58 -39.11 3.61
N LEU A 66 -3.55 -38.23 3.42
CA LEU A 66 -4.88 -38.31 4.03
C LEU A 66 -5.94 -38.54 2.96
N SER A 67 -6.86 -39.44 3.24
CA SER A 67 -8.09 -39.61 2.47
C SER A 67 -8.98 -38.37 2.65
N LEU A 68 -9.95 -38.17 1.76
CA LEU A 68 -10.92 -37.08 1.91
C LEU A 68 -11.69 -37.23 3.23
N ASP A 69 -11.90 -36.13 3.95
CA ASP A 69 -12.50 -36.02 5.29
C ASP A 69 -11.70 -36.71 6.43
N GLU A 70 -10.50 -37.21 6.12
CA GLU A 70 -9.58 -37.72 7.13
C GLU A 70 -8.84 -36.58 7.83
N SER A 71 -8.47 -36.80 9.09
CA SER A 71 -7.72 -35.83 9.88
C SER A 71 -6.61 -36.44 10.71
N VAL A 72 -5.54 -35.67 10.91
CA VAL A 72 -4.44 -36.01 11.80
C VAL A 72 -4.27 -34.92 12.85
N HIS A 73 -4.13 -35.34 14.10
CA HIS A 73 -3.80 -34.43 15.20
C HIS A 73 -2.33 -34.01 15.11
N VAL A 74 -2.06 -32.71 15.27
CA VAL A 74 -0.69 -32.17 15.24
C VAL A 74 -0.21 -31.86 16.65
N ALA A 75 -0.89 -30.93 17.33
CA ALA A 75 -0.57 -30.54 18.70
C ALA A 75 -1.69 -29.68 19.30
N GLY A 76 -2.06 -29.93 20.56
CA GLY A 76 -3.05 -29.11 21.26
C GLY A 76 -4.37 -29.01 20.47
N PRO A 77 -4.93 -27.82 20.20
CA PRO A 77 -6.15 -27.69 19.41
C PRO A 77 -5.92 -27.79 17.89
N LEU A 78 -4.68 -28.01 17.41
CA LEU A 78 -4.35 -28.03 16.00
C LEU A 78 -4.44 -29.45 15.41
N SER A 79 -5.24 -29.57 14.36
CA SER A 79 -5.39 -30.78 13.54
C SER A 79 -5.42 -30.40 12.06
N ILE A 80 -4.88 -31.27 11.21
CA ILE A 80 -4.91 -31.12 9.75
C ILE A 80 -6.01 -32.02 9.21
N HIS A 81 -6.94 -31.44 8.44
CA HIS A 81 -8.05 -32.15 7.80
C HIS A 81 -7.94 -32.02 6.29
N HIS A 82 -8.12 -33.12 5.57
CA HIS A 82 -8.21 -33.07 4.11
C HIS A 82 -9.66 -32.79 3.70
N VAL A 83 -9.93 -31.53 3.35
CA VAL A 83 -11.26 -31.07 2.90
C VAL A 83 -11.15 -30.55 1.47
N GLN A 84 -12.12 -30.89 0.62
CA GLN A 84 -12.25 -30.32 -0.71
C GLN A 84 -13.31 -29.21 -0.71
N ASN A 85 -12.88 -27.95 -0.74
CA ASN A 85 -13.79 -26.81 -0.84
C ASN A 85 -14.07 -26.50 -2.31
N SER A 86 -15.30 -26.73 -2.77
CA SER A 86 -15.77 -26.41 -4.13
C SER A 86 -16.10 -24.93 -4.35
N GLY A 87 -16.10 -24.11 -3.28
CA GLY A 87 -16.41 -22.68 -3.34
C GLY A 87 -17.78 -22.29 -2.79
N ILE A 88 -18.45 -23.14 -2.00
CA ILE A 88 -19.83 -22.89 -1.52
C ILE A 88 -19.97 -21.61 -0.69
N ALA A 89 -18.88 -21.17 -0.05
CA ALA A 89 -18.85 -19.97 0.79
C ALA A 89 -19.19 -18.68 0.02
N PHE A 90 -19.08 -18.70 -1.32
CA PHE A 90 -19.43 -17.58 -2.20
C PHE A 90 -20.62 -17.84 -3.14
N GLY A 91 -21.34 -18.96 -2.98
CA GLY A 91 -22.70 -19.16 -3.50
C GLY A 91 -22.90 -19.13 -5.02
N LEU A 92 -21.87 -19.36 -5.84
CA LEU A 92 -22.04 -19.43 -7.30
C LEU A 92 -22.27 -20.85 -7.86
N PHE A 93 -22.16 -21.90 -7.03
CA PHE A 93 -22.36 -23.30 -7.44
C PHE A 93 -22.85 -24.14 -6.26
#